data_AF-A0A4R5EEP9-F1
#
_entry.id   AF-A0A4R5EEP9-F1
#
_cell.length_a   1.000
_cell.length_b   1.000
_cell.length_c   1.000
_cell.angle_alpha   90.00
_cell.angle_beta   90.00
_cell.angle_gamma   90.00
#
_symmetry.space_group_name_H-M   'P 1'
#
loop_
_entity.id
_entity.type
_entity.pdbx_description
1 polymer ?
#
loop_
_entity_poly.entity_id
_entity_poly.type
_entity_poly.pdbx_seq_one_letter_code
_entity_poly.pdbx_strand_id
1 'polypeptide(L)'
;MGHVSSAVLPEGSCEMTVPGAPAIPPAYQLTLERAVGITDEAWKVIEETQRRLARALEAADHPLALGVAKEMVETIAKIVLATRGEVAGSQMDYDKCVTAAHKALVRLPGQHLSNEPVLKQLVQSAKGIATQLAPVRNAYGTGHGRAEQPDIPEEMLHLCLDGALLWSRWALRRLGVLTLAMPEPLIRDLKSGTFYGGTLAPGLKAALQTEGDDAVLRRLGMAVGQRAMRDTHVVQMEGVQACAESNDLHVWPATYRAALFEGLFIDATGRPTVSTWSAEWASRVIAPLDEDEAGAVIKDLETKLADTNIDDLTAAFENGAFCRLLHHSYRYLPPRAQEAWTLLLDYIVLAVGLTEPPQDFE
;
A
#
# COMPACT_ATOMS: atom_id res chain seq x y z
N MET A 1 66.15 14.32 82.61
CA MET A 1 65.31 13.25 81.99
C MET A 1 63.86 13.68 82.21
N GLY A 2 62.99 14.00 81.26
CA GLY A 2 62.97 13.82 79.80
C GLY A 2 61.64 13.14 79.38
N HIS A 3 60.94 13.75 78.40
CA HIS A 3 59.72 13.31 77.64
C HIS A 3 58.33 13.65 78.25
N VAL A 4 57.39 14.39 77.63
CA VAL A 4 56.84 14.57 76.25
C VAL A 4 55.88 13.46 75.76
N SER A 5 54.60 13.80 75.53
CA SER A 5 53.74 13.42 74.36
C SER A 5 52.30 13.96 74.57
N SER A 6 51.84 15.03 73.90
CA SER A 6 51.19 15.14 72.56
C SER A 6 49.75 14.62 72.48
N ALA A 7 48.86 15.50 71.99
CA ALA A 7 47.41 15.40 71.90
C ALA A 7 46.96 15.40 70.43
N VAL A 8 45.85 14.71 70.09
CA VAL A 8 44.94 15.02 68.95
C VAL A 8 43.56 14.36 69.21
N LEU A 9 42.47 15.14 69.06
CA LEU A 9 41.07 14.68 68.98
C LEU A 9 40.71 14.39 67.52
N PRO A 10 39.86 13.38 67.20
CA PRO A 10 39.49 13.11 65.82
C PRO A 10 38.37 14.03 65.32
N GLU A 11 38.63 14.67 64.18
CA GLU A 11 37.61 15.20 63.28
C GLU A 11 36.98 14.03 62.51
N GLY A 12 35.64 13.99 62.45
CA GLY A 12 34.86 12.99 61.74
C GLY A 12 33.54 13.59 61.29
N SER A 13 33.59 14.30 60.17
CA SER A 13 32.50 15.01 59.50
C SER A 13 31.36 14.08 59.10
N CYS A 14 30.14 14.57 59.33
CA CYS A 14 28.88 14.03 58.83
C CYS A 14 28.87 14.10 57.29
N GLU A 15 29.10 12.97 56.63
CA GLU A 15 29.03 12.87 55.17
C GLU A 15 27.57 12.68 54.77
N MET A 16 26.91 13.80 54.45
CA MET A 16 25.61 13.80 53.78
C MET A 16 25.81 13.34 52.33
N THR A 17 25.50 12.08 52.04
CA THR A 17 25.36 11.61 50.64
C THR A 17 24.19 12.33 49.98
N VAL A 18 24.49 13.27 49.08
CA VAL A 18 23.54 13.83 48.14
C VAL A 18 23.29 12.79 47.03
N PRO A 19 22.06 12.32 46.81
CA PRO A 19 21.77 11.41 45.70
C PRO A 19 21.72 12.22 44.40
N GLY A 20 22.75 12.08 43.57
CA GLY A 20 22.90 12.80 42.31
C GLY A 20 23.67 11.98 41.28
N ALA A 21 23.00 11.01 40.67
CA ALA A 21 23.33 10.57 39.32
C ALA A 21 22.00 10.46 38.56
N PRO A 22 21.75 11.27 37.52
CA PRO A 22 20.57 11.07 36.69
C PRO A 22 20.66 9.67 36.09
N ALA A 23 19.61 8.88 36.27
CA ALA A 23 19.47 7.61 35.60
C ALA A 23 19.59 7.86 34.09
N ILE A 24 20.43 7.08 33.41
CA ILE A 24 20.56 7.11 31.95
C ILE A 24 19.14 6.99 31.38
N PRO A 25 18.67 7.95 30.56
CA PRO A 25 17.32 7.86 30.01
C PRO A 25 17.19 6.55 29.22
N PRO A 26 16.01 5.90 29.23
CA PRO A 26 15.83 4.70 28.43
C PRO A 26 16.16 5.03 26.98
N ALA A 27 17.01 4.22 26.35
CA ALA A 27 17.30 4.35 24.93
C ALA A 27 15.96 4.25 24.17
N TYR A 28 15.51 5.37 23.60
CA TYR A 28 14.28 5.38 22.83
C TYR A 28 14.42 4.46 21.62
N GLN A 29 13.56 3.45 21.52
CA GLN A 29 13.43 2.68 20.28
C GLN A 29 12.66 3.50 19.25
N LEU A 30 13.35 4.42 18.58
CA LEU A 30 12.75 5.31 17.58
C LEU A 30 12.35 4.59 16.30
N THR A 31 12.88 3.38 16.08
CA THR A 31 12.62 2.58 14.89
C THR A 31 11.13 2.28 14.74
N LEU A 32 10.58 2.69 13.61
CA LEU A 32 9.25 2.32 13.14
C LEU A 32 9.36 1.21 12.09
N GLU A 33 8.40 0.29 12.10
CA GLU A 33 8.30 -0.76 11.09
C GLU A 33 7.56 -0.24 9.86
N ARG A 34 8.09 -0.55 8.67
CA ARG A 34 7.45 -0.18 7.41
C ARG A 34 6.16 -0.97 7.23
N ALA A 35 5.05 -0.26 7.05
CA ALA A 35 3.80 -0.93 6.71
C ALA A 35 3.78 -1.37 5.24
N VAL A 36 3.14 -2.51 4.98
CA VAL A 36 2.92 -3.04 3.64
C VAL A 36 2.15 -2.02 2.79
N GLY A 37 2.54 -1.85 1.53
CA GLY A 37 1.85 -0.95 0.58
C GLY A 37 2.11 0.55 0.76
N ILE A 38 3.01 0.96 1.68
CA ILE A 38 3.54 2.33 1.69
C ILE A 38 4.58 2.46 0.58
N THR A 39 4.51 3.52 -0.24
CA THR A 39 5.49 3.81 -1.30
C THR A 39 6.89 4.09 -0.74
N ASP A 40 7.93 3.90 -1.55
CA ASP A 40 9.31 4.16 -1.13
C ASP A 40 9.51 5.64 -0.77
N GLU A 41 8.87 6.56 -1.49
CA GLU A 41 8.94 8.00 -1.24
C GLU A 41 8.31 8.36 0.12
N ALA A 42 7.12 7.82 0.40
CA ALA A 42 6.43 8.08 1.66
C ALA A 42 7.22 7.51 2.85
N TRP A 43 7.80 6.32 2.68
CA TRP A 43 8.63 5.70 3.71
C TRP A 43 9.91 6.49 4.01
N LYS A 44 10.61 6.97 2.96
CA LYS A 44 11.81 7.83 3.10
C LYS A 44 11.53 9.08 3.95
N VAL A 45 10.34 9.68 3.82
CA VAL A 45 9.96 10.84 4.65
C VAL A 45 9.85 10.45 6.12
N ILE A 46 9.28 9.28 6.45
CA ILE A 46 9.20 8.79 7.84
C ILE A 46 10.60 8.49 8.39
N GLU A 47 11.48 7.88 7.60
CA GLU A 47 12.88 7.61 8.00
C GLU A 47 13.68 8.89 8.24
N GLU A 48 13.49 9.93 7.42
CA GLU A 48 14.10 11.24 7.66
C GLU A 48 13.64 11.84 8.99
N THR A 49 12.34 11.78 9.30
CA THR A 49 11.82 12.29 10.57
C THR A 49 12.35 11.50 11.77
N GLN A 50 12.50 10.18 11.66
CA GLN A 50 13.16 9.36 12.70
C GLN A 50 14.62 9.79 12.90
N ARG A 51 15.38 9.99 11.82
CA ARG A 51 16.78 10.47 11.88
C ARG A 51 16.89 11.88 12.47
N ARG A 52 15.95 12.76 12.19
CA ARG A 52 15.87 14.10 12.81
C ARG A 52 15.57 14.01 14.31
N LEU A 53 14.68 13.12 14.72
CA LEU A 53 14.34 12.94 16.14
C LEU A 53 15.52 12.37 16.93
N ALA A 54 16.22 11.38 16.37
CA ALA A 54 17.43 10.81 16.96
C ALA A 54 18.49 11.89 17.21
N ARG A 55 18.80 12.71 16.20
CA ARG A 55 19.75 13.82 16.33
C ARG A 55 19.35 14.85 17.38
N ALA A 56 18.05 15.17 17.49
CA ALA A 56 17.56 16.11 18.50
C ALA A 56 17.73 15.57 19.92
N LEU A 57 17.47 14.28 20.13
CA LEU A 57 17.66 13.60 21.42
C LEU A 57 19.15 13.46 21.77
N GLU A 58 20.00 13.09 20.81
CA GLU A 58 21.46 13.04 20.99
C GLU A 58 22.06 14.39 21.40
N ALA A 59 21.50 15.49 20.87
CA ALA A 59 21.89 16.85 21.21
C ALA A 59 21.25 17.38 22.51
N ALA A 60 20.40 16.59 23.18
CA ALA A 60 19.56 17.02 24.31
C ALA A 60 18.71 18.28 24.01
N ASP A 61 18.33 18.49 22.74
CA ASP A 61 17.47 19.59 22.32
C ASP A 61 15.99 19.18 22.49
N HIS A 62 15.50 19.29 23.72
CA HIS A 62 14.13 18.90 24.08
C HIS A 62 13.06 19.65 23.26
N PRO A 63 13.16 20.99 23.06
CA PRO A 63 12.21 21.73 22.22
C PRO A 63 12.16 21.24 20.77
N LEU A 64 13.32 20.92 20.17
CA LEU A 64 13.39 20.35 18.83
C LEU A 64 12.85 18.92 18.80
N ALA A 65 13.21 18.07 19.76
CA ALA A 65 12.75 16.69 19.84
C ALA A 65 11.21 16.62 19.89
N LEU A 66 10.58 17.46 20.71
CA LEU A 66 9.13 17.61 20.77
C LEU A 66 8.52 18.06 19.43
N GLY A 67 9.16 19.01 18.77
CA GLY A 67 8.76 19.49 17.44
C GLY A 67 8.79 18.38 16.38
N VAL A 68 9.89 17.61 16.34
CA VAL A 68 10.05 16.51 15.39
C VAL A 68 9.10 15.35 15.69
N ALA A 69 8.80 15.07 16.96
CA ALA A 69 7.80 14.07 17.34
C ALA A 69 6.39 14.44 16.82
N LYS A 70 6.01 15.72 16.90
CA LYS A 70 4.77 16.22 16.29
C LYS A 70 4.78 16.04 14.77
N GLU A 71 5.87 16.45 14.12
CA GLU A 71 6.04 16.29 12.67
C GLU A 71 5.92 14.83 12.25
N MET A 72 6.46 13.88 13.01
CA MET A 72 6.35 12.44 12.73
C MET A 72 4.90 11.96 12.73
N VAL A 73 4.14 12.32 13.77
CA VAL A 73 2.70 12.00 13.87
C VAL A 73 1.92 12.62 12.70
N GLU A 74 2.21 13.88 12.38
CA GLU A 74 1.56 14.61 11.29
C GLU A 74 1.88 14.00 9.91
N THR A 75 3.13 13.64 9.66
CA THR A 75 3.56 12.95 8.43
C THR A 75 2.82 11.64 8.26
N ILE A 76 2.76 10.80 9.29
CA ILE A 76 2.05 9.51 9.22
C ILE A 76 0.55 9.74 9.00
N ALA A 77 -0.07 10.72 9.68
CA ALA A 77 -1.47 11.07 9.47
C ALA A 77 -1.74 11.49 8.01
N LYS A 78 -0.88 12.32 7.42
CA LYS A 78 -0.99 12.74 6.01
C LYS A 78 -0.85 11.56 5.05
N ILE A 79 0.08 10.65 5.31
CA ILE A 79 0.24 9.42 4.51
C ILE A 79 -1.03 8.57 4.58
N VAL A 80 -1.62 8.36 5.76
CA VAL A 80 -2.89 7.62 5.92
C VAL A 80 -4.00 8.23 5.08
N LEU A 81 -4.16 9.55 5.10
CA LEU A 81 -5.20 10.25 4.33
C LEU A 81 -4.92 10.15 2.82
N ALA A 82 -3.67 10.37 2.39
CA ALA A 82 -3.27 10.24 1.00
C ALA A 82 -3.48 8.82 0.46
N THR A 83 -3.23 7.79 1.28
CA THR A 83 -3.53 6.40 0.94
C THR A 83 -5.02 6.18 0.69
N ARG A 84 -5.92 6.95 1.31
CA ARG A 84 -7.37 6.89 1.03
C ARG A 84 -7.83 7.76 -0.13
N GLY A 85 -6.90 8.39 -0.85
CA GLY A 85 -7.22 9.40 -1.86
C GLY A 85 -7.75 10.71 -1.26
N GLU A 86 -7.67 10.88 0.06
CA GLU A 86 -8.04 12.14 0.72
C GLU A 86 -6.84 13.09 0.68
N VAL A 87 -7.03 14.29 0.16
CA VAL A 87 -5.98 15.32 0.19
C VAL A 87 -6.07 16.06 1.51
N ALA A 88 -5.10 15.81 2.39
CA ALA A 88 -4.87 16.69 3.53
C ALA A 88 -4.37 18.04 2.99
N GLY A 89 -5.29 18.99 2.82
CA GLY A 89 -4.95 20.33 2.32
C GLY A 89 -3.85 20.98 3.18
N SER A 90 -3.03 21.84 2.58
CA SER A 90 -1.90 22.51 3.26
C SER A 90 -2.31 23.34 4.48
N GLN A 91 -3.60 23.67 4.62
CA GLN A 91 -4.17 24.38 5.76
C GLN A 91 -4.92 23.49 6.76
N MET A 92 -4.89 22.16 6.58
CA MET A 92 -5.51 21.26 7.56
C MET A 92 -4.74 21.32 8.87
N ASP A 93 -5.43 21.77 9.92
CA ASP A 93 -4.90 21.78 11.29
C ASP A 93 -4.41 20.38 11.70
N TYR A 94 -3.29 20.34 12.42
CA TYR A 94 -2.71 19.12 13.00
C TYR A 94 -3.76 18.24 13.69
N ASP A 95 -4.59 18.81 14.56
CA ASP A 95 -5.58 18.04 15.33
C ASP A 95 -6.64 17.42 14.42
N LYS A 96 -7.04 18.17 13.38
CA LYS A 96 -7.98 17.69 12.37
C LYS A 96 -7.36 16.58 11.54
N CYS A 97 -6.10 16.72 11.14
CA CYS A 97 -5.36 15.73 10.36
C CYS A 97 -5.22 14.41 11.13
N VAL A 98 -4.70 14.46 12.37
CA VAL A 98 -4.55 13.27 13.23
C VAL A 98 -5.91 12.63 13.54
N THR A 99 -6.96 13.44 13.75
CA THR A 99 -8.32 12.94 13.98
C THR A 99 -8.90 12.23 12.76
N ALA A 100 -8.74 12.80 11.56
CA ALA A 100 -9.23 12.20 10.33
C ALA A 100 -8.51 10.87 10.05
N ALA A 101 -7.16 10.86 10.16
CA ALA A 101 -6.36 9.65 10.00
C ALA A 101 -6.75 8.57 11.02
N HIS A 102 -6.92 8.93 12.29
CA HIS A 102 -7.34 7.97 13.31
C HIS A 102 -8.72 7.36 13.01
N LYS A 103 -9.70 8.19 12.62
CA LYS A 103 -11.04 7.72 12.22
C LYS A 103 -10.98 6.76 11.04
N ALA A 104 -10.12 7.05 10.06
CA ALA A 104 -9.91 6.20 8.92
C ALA A 104 -9.40 4.80 9.31
N LEU A 105 -8.47 4.73 10.26
CA LEU A 105 -7.82 3.48 10.67
C LEU A 105 -8.66 2.64 11.65
N VAL A 106 -9.45 3.26 12.53
CA VAL A 106 -10.31 2.54 13.48
C VAL A 106 -11.51 1.89 12.79
N ARG A 107 -11.97 2.45 11.66
CA ARG A 107 -13.16 1.98 10.94
C ARG A 107 -12.89 0.85 9.94
N LEU A 108 -11.65 0.38 9.84
CA LEU A 108 -11.27 -0.66 8.89
C LEU A 108 -11.96 -2.00 9.20
N PRO A 109 -12.75 -2.56 8.27
CA PRO A 109 -13.18 -3.95 8.35
C PRO A 109 -11.99 -4.87 8.05
N GLY A 110 -11.93 -6.05 8.67
CA GLY A 110 -10.92 -7.05 8.36
C GLY A 110 -10.91 -8.20 9.36
N GLN A 111 -10.80 -9.44 8.87
CA GLN A 111 -10.82 -10.65 9.71
C GLN A 111 -9.70 -10.70 10.76
N HIS A 112 -8.59 -9.99 10.53
CA HIS A 112 -7.43 -9.91 11.45
C HIS A 112 -7.43 -8.66 12.34
N LEU A 113 -8.47 -7.82 12.27
CA LEU A 113 -8.56 -6.60 13.03
C LEU A 113 -9.52 -6.78 14.20
N SER A 114 -8.99 -6.70 15.42
CA SER A 114 -9.82 -6.66 16.62
C SER A 114 -10.70 -5.40 16.63
N ASN A 115 -11.99 -5.61 16.86
CA ASN A 115 -13.02 -4.58 17.05
C ASN A 115 -13.40 -4.38 18.52
N GLU A 116 -12.62 -4.96 19.43
CA GLU A 116 -12.84 -4.95 20.87
C GLU A 116 -13.00 -3.52 21.41
N PRO A 117 -14.03 -3.23 22.23
CA PRO A 117 -14.23 -1.90 22.82
C PRO A 117 -13.01 -1.42 23.62
N VAL A 118 -12.32 -2.33 24.31
CA VAL A 118 -11.12 -2.03 25.10
C VAL A 118 -9.99 -1.53 24.20
N LEU A 119 -9.77 -2.18 23.05
CA LEU A 119 -8.76 -1.74 22.09
C LEU A 119 -9.08 -0.35 21.55
N LYS A 120 -10.34 -0.07 21.21
CA LYS A 120 -10.80 1.25 20.76
C LYS A 120 -10.50 2.33 21.81
N GLN A 121 -10.73 2.03 23.08
CA GLN A 121 -10.43 2.96 24.17
C GLN A 121 -8.93 3.22 24.31
N LEU A 122 -8.09 2.18 24.23
CA LEU A 122 -6.63 2.30 24.31
C LEU A 122 -6.08 3.20 23.19
N VAL A 123 -6.51 2.98 21.95
CA VAL A 123 -6.02 3.77 20.81
C VAL A 123 -6.58 5.19 20.82
N GLN A 124 -7.78 5.39 21.38
CA GLN A 124 -8.34 6.72 21.59
C GLN A 124 -7.53 7.51 22.63
N SER A 125 -7.06 6.87 23.70
CA SER A 125 -6.12 7.49 24.66
C SER A 125 -4.79 7.82 24.01
N ALA A 126 -4.21 6.91 23.21
CA ALA A 126 -2.97 7.18 22.47
C ALA A 126 -3.12 8.37 21.50
N LYS A 127 -4.25 8.44 20.79
CA LYS A 127 -4.60 9.60 19.96
C LYS A 127 -4.70 10.88 20.80
N GLY A 128 -5.33 10.81 21.98
CA GLY A 128 -5.43 11.93 22.91
C GLY A 128 -4.07 12.52 23.24
N ILE A 129 -3.10 11.67 23.63
CA ILE A 129 -1.72 12.11 23.91
C ILE A 129 -1.08 12.70 22.65
N ALA A 130 -1.20 12.01 21.50
CA ALA A 130 -0.65 12.48 20.23
C ALA A 130 -1.17 13.88 19.82
N THR A 131 -2.46 14.18 20.05
CA THR A 131 -3.02 15.52 19.78
C THR A 131 -2.50 16.58 20.73
N GLN A 132 -2.13 16.23 21.98
CA GLN A 132 -1.56 17.19 22.95
C GLN A 132 -0.14 17.68 22.57
N LEU A 133 0.54 17.02 21.62
CA LEU A 133 1.84 17.52 21.16
C LEU A 133 1.76 18.92 20.56
N ALA A 134 0.66 19.30 19.89
CA ALA A 134 0.51 20.63 19.34
C ALA A 134 0.50 21.74 20.42
N PRO A 135 -0.39 21.70 21.43
CA PRO A 135 -0.37 22.70 22.49
C PRO A 135 0.93 22.66 23.32
N VAL A 136 1.49 21.47 23.62
CA VAL A 136 2.78 21.39 24.35
C VAL A 136 3.92 22.00 23.53
N ARG A 137 4.00 21.71 22.22
CA ARG A 137 4.98 22.35 21.33
C ARG A 137 4.76 23.85 21.24
N ASN A 138 3.51 24.30 21.23
CA ASN A 138 3.18 25.72 21.22
C ASN A 138 3.44 26.40 22.58
N ALA A 139 3.63 25.64 23.66
CA ALA A 139 4.01 26.18 24.97
C ALA A 139 5.53 26.11 25.21
N TYR A 140 6.22 25.11 24.67
CA TYR A 140 7.63 24.86 25.01
C TYR A 140 8.57 24.54 23.83
N GLY A 141 8.08 24.46 22.61
CA GLY A 141 8.89 24.18 21.43
C GLY A 141 9.54 25.43 20.83
N THR A 142 10.36 25.23 19.79
CA THR A 142 11.10 26.29 19.06
C THR A 142 10.24 27.14 18.11
N GLY A 143 8.91 27.04 18.19
CA GLY A 143 8.00 27.69 17.26
C GLY A 143 7.93 29.21 17.39
N HIS A 144 7.97 29.89 16.25
CA HIS A 144 7.71 31.34 16.06
C HIS A 144 8.75 32.31 16.64
N GLY A 145 9.91 31.83 17.09
CA GLY A 145 11.00 32.68 17.57
C GLY A 145 10.60 33.46 18.83
N ARG A 146 10.91 32.90 20.00
CA ARG A 146 10.53 33.50 21.27
C ARG A 146 11.65 34.37 21.81
N ALA A 147 11.26 35.39 22.58
CA ALA A 147 12.21 36.16 23.38
C ALA A 147 12.88 35.29 24.45
N GLU A 148 12.13 34.34 25.03
CA GLU A 148 12.62 33.37 26.01
C GLU A 148 12.07 31.97 25.69
N GLN A 149 12.95 30.96 25.79
CA GLN A 149 12.58 29.56 25.59
C GLN A 149 12.36 28.93 26.98
N PRO A 150 11.12 28.52 27.33
CA PRO A 150 10.89 27.84 28.59
C PRO A 150 11.44 26.41 28.54
N ASP A 151 12.02 25.96 29.64
CA ASP A 151 12.49 24.59 29.79
C ASP A 151 11.31 23.61 29.79
N ILE A 152 11.49 22.50 29.08
CA ILE A 152 10.52 21.40 29.07
C ILE A 152 10.86 20.47 30.24
N PRO A 153 9.90 20.19 31.15
CA PRO A 153 10.09 19.13 32.14
C PRO A 153 10.37 17.79 31.45
N GLU A 154 11.42 17.10 31.89
CA GLU A 154 11.86 15.84 31.27
C GLU A 154 10.74 14.79 31.22
N GLU A 155 9.94 14.67 32.28
CA GLU A 155 8.75 13.81 32.33
C GLU A 155 7.73 14.14 31.23
N MET A 156 7.52 15.43 30.94
CA MET A 156 6.60 15.88 29.89
C MET A 156 7.13 15.52 28.50
N LEU A 157 8.43 15.69 28.27
CA LEU A 157 9.07 15.26 27.03
C LEU A 157 8.87 13.75 26.83
N HIS A 158 9.18 12.96 27.86
CA HIS A 158 9.09 11.51 27.80
C HIS A 158 7.67 11.03 27.46
N LEU A 159 6.66 11.57 28.13
CA LEU A 159 5.27 11.23 27.88
C LEU A 159 4.81 11.61 26.46
N CYS A 160 5.29 12.76 25.95
CA CYS A 160 4.99 13.16 24.57
C CYS A 160 5.62 12.21 23.55
N LEU A 161 6.88 11.80 23.77
CA LEU A 161 7.58 10.86 22.89
C LEU A 161 6.92 9.49 22.87
N ASP A 162 6.56 8.97 24.05
CA ASP A 162 5.88 7.68 24.19
C ASP A 162 4.52 7.71 23.49
N GLY A 163 3.73 8.76 23.68
CA GLY A 163 2.45 8.94 23.00
C GLY A 163 2.60 9.02 21.47
N ALA A 164 3.58 9.77 20.98
CA ALA A 164 3.87 9.92 19.56
C ALA A 164 4.25 8.57 18.92
N LEU A 165 5.16 7.83 19.55
CA LEU A 165 5.63 6.54 19.06
C LEU A 165 4.53 5.48 19.15
N LEU A 166 3.77 5.44 20.24
CA LEU A 166 2.66 4.50 20.42
C LEU A 166 1.61 4.69 19.32
N TRP A 167 1.17 5.93 19.09
CA TRP A 167 0.19 6.21 18.04
C TRP A 167 0.74 5.92 16.66
N SER A 168 1.99 6.33 16.37
CA SER A 168 2.66 6.10 15.07
C SER A 168 2.78 4.61 14.74
N ARG A 169 3.24 3.79 15.70
CA ARG A 169 3.37 2.33 15.52
C ARG A 169 2.02 1.66 15.32
N TRP A 170 0.99 2.09 16.04
CA TRP A 170 -0.37 1.58 15.82
C TRP A 170 -0.90 2.00 14.44
N ALA A 171 -0.69 3.26 14.06
CA ALA A 171 -1.19 3.80 12.80
C ALA A 171 -0.55 3.10 11.60
N LEU A 172 0.77 2.88 11.62
CA LEU A 172 1.47 2.14 10.57
C LEU A 172 1.00 0.68 10.46
N ARG A 173 0.84 -0.03 11.58
CA ARG A 173 0.29 -1.40 11.56
C ARG A 173 -1.11 -1.45 10.95
N ARG A 174 -1.99 -0.49 11.29
CA ARG A 174 -3.34 -0.40 10.69
C ARG A 174 -3.32 0.07 9.25
N LEU A 175 -2.39 0.95 8.88
CA LEU A 175 -2.20 1.42 7.52
C LEU A 175 -1.82 0.28 6.59
N GLY A 176 -0.98 -0.66 7.05
CA GLY A 176 -0.66 -1.88 6.29
C GLY A 176 -1.89 -2.74 5.98
N VAL A 177 -2.91 -2.70 6.82
CA VAL A 177 -4.19 -3.39 6.54
C VAL A 177 -5.07 -2.55 5.62
N LEU A 178 -5.08 -1.22 5.80
CA LEU A 178 -5.80 -0.29 4.92
C LEU A 178 -5.30 -0.34 3.47
N THR A 179 -4.00 -0.38 3.25
CA THR A 179 -3.40 -0.47 1.91
C THR A 179 -3.78 -1.78 1.21
N LEU A 180 -3.89 -2.88 1.96
CA LEU A 180 -4.35 -4.16 1.43
C LEU A 180 -5.86 -4.14 1.15
N ALA A 181 -6.66 -3.54 2.03
CA ALA A 181 -8.11 -3.51 1.91
C ALA A 181 -8.65 -2.46 0.90
N MET A 182 -7.84 -1.50 0.47
CA MET A 182 -8.26 -0.44 -0.45
C MET A 182 -7.80 -0.76 -1.88
N PRO A 183 -8.72 -0.93 -2.83
CA PRO A 183 -8.38 -1.23 -4.21
C PRO A 183 -7.79 -0.03 -4.96
N GLU A 184 -8.08 1.23 -4.60
CA GLU A 184 -7.63 2.41 -5.35
C GLU A 184 -6.10 2.63 -5.36
N PRO A 185 -5.39 2.55 -4.21
CA PRO A 185 -3.92 2.60 -4.21
C PRO A 185 -3.32 1.50 -5.08
N LEU A 186 -3.85 0.28 -4.96
CA LEU A 186 -3.40 -0.85 -5.76
C LEU A 186 -3.61 -0.62 -7.26
N ILE A 187 -4.80 -0.13 -7.66
CA ILE A 187 -5.12 0.21 -9.06
C ILE A 187 -4.17 1.31 -9.57
N ARG A 188 -3.88 2.33 -8.75
CA ARG A 188 -2.93 3.39 -9.11
C ARG A 188 -1.52 2.82 -9.28
N ASP A 189 -1.08 1.97 -8.37
CA ASP A 189 0.25 1.37 -8.41
C ASP A 189 0.37 0.38 -9.57
N LEU A 190 -0.71 -0.31 -9.97
CA LEU A 190 -0.73 -1.13 -11.19
C LEU A 190 -0.52 -0.29 -12.46
N LYS A 191 -0.87 1.00 -12.46
CA LYS A 191 -0.66 1.87 -13.63
C LYS A 191 0.79 2.34 -13.80
N SER A 192 1.53 2.53 -12.71
CA SER A 192 2.85 3.19 -12.76
C SER A 192 3.88 2.75 -11.70
N GLY A 193 3.50 1.94 -10.72
CA GLY A 193 4.33 1.53 -9.58
C GLY A 193 5.24 0.34 -9.85
N THR A 194 6.20 0.12 -8.95
CA THR A 194 7.13 -1.02 -8.98
C THR A 194 6.63 -2.14 -8.07
N PHE A 195 6.73 -3.39 -8.53
CA PHE A 195 6.27 -4.57 -7.80
C PHE A 195 7.44 -5.50 -7.47
N TYR A 196 7.45 -6.02 -6.25
CA TYR A 196 8.40 -7.02 -5.78
C TYR A 196 7.65 -8.32 -5.48
N GLY A 197 8.28 -9.48 -5.68
CA GLY A 197 7.64 -10.78 -5.40
C GLY A 197 7.08 -10.87 -3.99
N GLY A 198 5.87 -11.42 -3.86
CA GLY A 198 5.14 -11.57 -2.60
C GLY A 198 4.42 -10.31 -2.12
N THR A 199 4.50 -9.19 -2.84
CA THR A 199 3.85 -7.93 -2.42
C THR A 199 2.48 -7.70 -3.07
N LEU A 200 2.22 -8.27 -4.25
CA LEU A 200 0.99 -8.05 -4.99
C LEU A 200 -0.13 -9.01 -4.54
N ALA A 201 0.17 -10.30 -4.37
CA ALA A 201 -0.82 -11.32 -4.04
C ALA A 201 -1.65 -11.00 -2.76
N PRO A 202 -1.05 -10.54 -1.65
CA PRO A 202 -1.84 -10.15 -0.47
C PRO A 202 -2.80 -8.98 -0.75
N GLY A 203 -2.35 -8.00 -1.55
CA GLY A 203 -3.15 -6.83 -1.93
C GLY A 203 -4.30 -7.19 -2.85
N LEU A 204 -4.06 -8.02 -3.87
CA LEU A 204 -5.11 -8.53 -4.74
C LEU A 204 -6.14 -9.33 -3.95
N LYS A 205 -5.70 -10.28 -3.12
CA LYS A 205 -6.61 -11.09 -2.32
C LYS A 205 -7.54 -10.24 -1.43
N ALA A 206 -7.00 -9.24 -0.77
CA ALA A 206 -7.78 -8.35 0.07
C ALA A 206 -8.73 -7.46 -0.77
N ALA A 207 -8.28 -6.93 -1.91
CA ALA A 207 -9.10 -6.11 -2.80
C ALA A 207 -10.26 -6.89 -3.45
N LEU A 208 -10.05 -8.16 -3.79
CA LEU A 208 -11.07 -9.05 -4.38
C LEU A 208 -12.13 -9.49 -3.36
N GLN A 209 -11.80 -9.43 -2.07
CA GLN A 209 -12.71 -9.74 -0.97
C GLN A 209 -13.51 -8.52 -0.49
N THR A 210 -13.30 -7.34 -1.07
CA THR A 210 -14.09 -6.16 -0.79
C THR A 210 -15.49 -6.33 -1.39
N GLU A 211 -16.45 -6.73 -0.55
CA GLU A 211 -17.84 -6.98 -0.97
C GLU A 211 -18.47 -5.75 -1.66
N GLY A 212 -19.06 -5.97 -2.84
CA GLY A 212 -20.16 -5.13 -3.34
C GLY A 212 -19.84 -4.02 -4.34
N ASP A 213 -18.65 -3.96 -4.94
CA ASP A 213 -18.35 -2.96 -5.99
C ASP A 213 -17.75 -3.59 -7.26
N ASP A 214 -18.64 -4.00 -8.17
CA ASP A 214 -18.27 -4.51 -9.49
C ASP A 214 -17.48 -3.49 -10.32
N ALA A 215 -17.71 -2.18 -10.13
CA ALA A 215 -16.95 -1.16 -10.86
C ALA A 215 -15.48 -1.13 -10.41
N VAL A 216 -15.24 -1.35 -9.12
CA VAL A 216 -13.89 -1.52 -8.56
C VAL A 216 -13.23 -2.80 -9.06
N LEU A 217 -13.93 -3.95 -9.01
CA LEU A 217 -13.40 -5.22 -9.51
C LEU A 217 -13.05 -5.14 -11.00
N ARG A 218 -13.89 -4.46 -11.79
CA ARG A 218 -13.63 -4.20 -13.21
C ARG A 218 -12.38 -3.36 -13.41
N ARG A 219 -12.26 -2.24 -12.68
CA ARG A 219 -11.06 -1.37 -12.76
C ARG A 219 -9.79 -2.10 -12.32
N LEU A 220 -9.88 -2.97 -11.32
CA LEU A 220 -8.77 -3.77 -10.83
C LEU A 220 -8.33 -4.82 -11.85
N GLY A 221 -9.26 -5.61 -12.38
CA GLY A 221 -8.98 -6.62 -13.42
C GLY A 221 -8.33 -5.97 -14.63
N MET A 222 -8.92 -4.90 -15.14
CA MET A 222 -8.38 -4.11 -16.24
C MET A 222 -6.94 -3.65 -15.99
N ALA A 223 -6.68 -3.06 -14.80
CA ALA A 223 -5.35 -2.56 -14.45
C ALA A 223 -4.31 -3.68 -14.34
N VAL A 224 -4.69 -4.86 -13.82
CA VAL A 224 -3.80 -6.03 -13.76
C VAL A 224 -3.46 -6.53 -15.17
N GLY A 225 -4.45 -6.70 -16.04
CA GLY A 225 -4.24 -7.18 -17.41
C GLY A 225 -3.31 -6.26 -18.19
N GLN A 226 -3.62 -4.95 -18.18
CA GLN A 226 -2.83 -3.94 -18.86
C GLN A 226 -1.39 -3.85 -18.34
N ARG A 227 -1.19 -4.04 -17.02
CA ARG A 227 0.13 -4.02 -16.42
C ARG A 227 0.92 -5.28 -16.75
N ALA A 228 0.27 -6.45 -16.78
CA ALA A 228 0.87 -7.71 -17.17
C ALA A 228 1.41 -7.67 -18.61
N MET A 229 0.70 -6.96 -19.50
CA MET A 229 1.11 -6.75 -20.90
C MET A 229 2.34 -5.83 -21.09
N ARG A 230 2.83 -5.19 -20.02
CA ARG A 230 4.06 -4.37 -20.02
C ARG A 230 5.27 -5.16 -19.45
N ASP A 231 5.29 -6.48 -19.64
CA ASP A 231 6.33 -7.40 -19.16
C ASP A 231 6.66 -7.29 -17.67
N THR A 232 5.65 -6.96 -16.85
CA THR A 232 5.82 -6.90 -15.39
C THR A 232 5.63 -8.31 -14.80
N HIS A 233 6.72 -9.08 -14.74
CA HIS A 233 6.70 -10.51 -14.40
C HIS A 233 5.96 -10.84 -13.08
N VAL A 234 6.13 -10.03 -12.04
CA VAL A 234 5.40 -10.21 -10.77
C VAL A 234 3.89 -10.15 -10.97
N VAL A 235 3.41 -9.24 -11.81
CA VAL A 235 1.97 -9.06 -12.11
C VAL A 235 1.46 -10.20 -13.00
N GLN A 236 2.29 -10.66 -13.94
CA GLN A 236 1.99 -11.85 -14.75
C GLN A 236 1.76 -13.08 -13.85
N MET A 237 2.67 -13.35 -12.92
CA MET A 237 2.56 -14.51 -12.02
C MET A 237 1.43 -14.37 -11.00
N GLU A 238 1.44 -13.29 -10.21
CA GLU A 238 0.56 -13.15 -9.04
C GLU A 238 -0.86 -12.64 -9.39
N GLY A 239 -1.03 -12.03 -10.57
CA GLY A 239 -2.32 -11.49 -11.02
C GLY A 239 -3.00 -12.33 -12.10
N VAL A 240 -2.27 -12.72 -13.15
CA VAL A 240 -2.86 -13.41 -14.31
C VAL A 240 -2.78 -14.93 -14.16
N GLN A 241 -1.58 -15.48 -13.96
CA GLN A 241 -1.38 -16.93 -13.87
C GLN A 241 -2.10 -17.50 -12.65
N ALA A 242 -1.95 -16.89 -11.47
CA ALA A 242 -2.67 -17.30 -10.26
C ALA A 242 -4.21 -17.27 -10.41
N CYS A 243 -4.74 -16.36 -11.24
CA CYS A 243 -6.17 -16.29 -11.57
C CYS A 243 -6.57 -17.39 -12.57
N ALA A 244 -5.79 -17.58 -13.62
CA ALA A 244 -6.01 -18.57 -14.67
C ALA A 244 -5.86 -20.02 -14.19
N GLU A 245 -5.06 -20.27 -13.17
CA GLU A 245 -4.85 -21.59 -12.56
C GLU A 245 -5.92 -21.95 -11.52
N SER A 246 -6.76 -20.99 -11.13
CA SER A 246 -7.84 -21.21 -10.16
C SER A 246 -9.19 -21.27 -10.87
N ASN A 247 -10.04 -22.20 -10.46
CA ASN A 247 -11.45 -22.27 -10.88
C ASN A 247 -12.41 -21.67 -9.84
N ASP A 248 -11.89 -21.09 -8.75
CA ASP A 248 -12.70 -20.60 -7.63
C ASP A 248 -13.15 -19.15 -7.89
N LEU A 249 -14.44 -18.96 -8.16
CA LEU A 249 -15.06 -17.66 -8.38
C LEU A 249 -15.25 -16.83 -7.10
N HIS A 250 -15.13 -17.43 -5.91
CA HIS A 250 -15.10 -16.69 -4.65
C HIS A 250 -13.73 -16.05 -4.38
N VAL A 251 -12.66 -16.66 -4.88
CA VAL A 251 -11.30 -16.10 -4.80
C VAL A 251 -11.05 -15.12 -5.94
N TRP A 252 -11.51 -15.45 -7.15
CA TRP A 252 -11.35 -14.65 -8.35
C TRP A 252 -12.73 -14.40 -9.00
N PRO A 253 -13.42 -13.33 -8.60
CA PRO A 253 -14.77 -13.00 -9.06
C PRO A 253 -14.88 -12.89 -10.59
N ALA A 254 -16.07 -13.22 -11.11
CA ALA A 254 -16.38 -13.16 -12.54
C ALA A 254 -16.09 -11.77 -13.15
N THR A 255 -16.54 -10.69 -12.48
CA THR A 255 -16.31 -9.30 -12.90
C THR A 255 -14.82 -8.97 -13.04
N TYR A 256 -13.99 -9.46 -12.12
CA TYR A 256 -12.54 -9.28 -12.18
C TYR A 256 -11.94 -10.05 -13.37
N ARG A 257 -12.33 -11.32 -13.57
CA ARG A 257 -11.86 -12.15 -14.69
C ARG A 257 -12.21 -11.56 -16.05
N ALA A 258 -13.45 -11.12 -16.22
CA ALA A 258 -13.92 -10.48 -17.45
C ALA A 258 -13.08 -9.24 -17.80
N ALA A 259 -12.83 -8.37 -16.82
CA ALA A 259 -12.05 -7.16 -17.04
C ALA A 259 -10.55 -7.44 -17.19
N LEU A 260 -10.04 -8.44 -16.48
CA LEU A 260 -8.66 -8.92 -16.61
C LEU A 260 -8.40 -9.43 -18.03
N PHE A 261 -9.30 -10.25 -18.54
CA PHE A 261 -9.28 -10.74 -19.91
C PHE A 261 -9.23 -9.57 -20.91
N GLU A 262 -10.14 -8.61 -20.79
CA GLU A 262 -10.15 -7.43 -21.66
C GLU A 262 -8.82 -6.67 -21.62
N GLY A 263 -8.26 -6.46 -20.43
CA GLY A 263 -6.98 -5.77 -20.24
C GLY A 263 -5.76 -6.51 -20.80
N LEU A 264 -5.87 -7.81 -21.13
CA LEU A 264 -4.82 -8.55 -21.83
C LEU A 264 -4.77 -8.24 -23.34
N PHE A 265 -5.85 -7.69 -23.89
CA PHE A 265 -5.97 -7.37 -25.31
C PHE A 265 -6.03 -5.87 -25.59
N ILE A 266 -6.33 -5.04 -24.59
CA ILE A 266 -6.54 -3.60 -24.78
C ILE A 266 -5.78 -2.79 -23.72
N ASP A 267 -4.96 -1.83 -24.16
CA ASP A 267 -4.28 -0.91 -23.27
C ASP A 267 -5.17 0.21 -22.70
N ALA A 268 -4.59 1.05 -21.83
CA ALA A 268 -5.31 2.16 -21.20
C ALA A 268 -5.79 3.24 -22.18
N THR A 269 -5.32 3.24 -23.44
CA THR A 269 -5.74 4.15 -24.50
C THR A 269 -6.77 3.54 -25.46
N GLY A 270 -7.14 2.27 -25.25
CA GLY A 270 -8.05 1.55 -26.13
C GLY A 270 -7.35 0.86 -27.30
N ARG A 271 -6.02 0.82 -27.34
CA ARG A 271 -5.28 0.18 -28.43
C ARG A 271 -5.07 -1.31 -28.16
N PRO A 272 -5.04 -2.16 -29.21
CA PRO A 272 -4.75 -3.56 -29.07
C PRO A 272 -3.36 -3.81 -28.51
N THR A 273 -3.25 -4.72 -27.55
CA THR A 273 -1.99 -5.24 -27.03
C THR A 273 -2.01 -6.75 -27.12
N VAL A 274 -1.04 -7.35 -27.79
CA VAL A 274 -0.97 -8.80 -27.92
C VAL A 274 0.42 -9.33 -27.73
N SER A 275 0.51 -10.52 -27.16
CA SER A 275 1.75 -11.26 -27.03
C SER A 275 1.46 -12.76 -27.03
N THR A 276 2.43 -13.57 -27.41
CA THR A 276 2.29 -15.04 -27.32
C THR A 276 1.97 -15.48 -25.89
N TRP A 277 2.46 -14.75 -24.89
CA TRP A 277 2.12 -14.96 -23.49
C TRP A 277 0.62 -14.69 -23.21
N SER A 278 0.04 -13.59 -23.69
CA SER A 278 -1.39 -13.35 -23.46
C SER A 278 -2.27 -14.36 -24.17
N ALA A 279 -1.89 -14.83 -25.36
CA ALA A 279 -2.60 -15.90 -26.07
C ALA A 279 -2.64 -17.23 -25.28
N GLU A 280 -1.58 -17.54 -24.52
CA GLU A 280 -1.51 -18.75 -23.70
C GLU A 280 -2.46 -18.70 -22.49
N TRP A 281 -2.60 -17.53 -21.86
CA TRP A 281 -3.29 -17.39 -20.57
C TRP A 281 -4.72 -16.85 -20.69
N ALA A 282 -5.04 -16.09 -21.74
CA ALA A 282 -6.31 -15.36 -21.85
C ALA A 282 -7.55 -16.26 -21.72
N SER A 283 -7.63 -17.36 -22.45
CA SER A 283 -8.81 -18.23 -22.39
C SER A 283 -8.96 -18.93 -21.03
N ARG A 284 -7.84 -19.22 -20.35
CA ARG A 284 -7.84 -19.82 -19.01
C ARG A 284 -8.37 -18.85 -17.93
N VAL A 285 -8.19 -17.55 -18.11
CA VAL A 285 -8.74 -16.54 -17.19
C VAL A 285 -10.27 -16.60 -17.14
N ILE A 286 -10.91 -16.80 -18.29
CA ILE A 286 -12.39 -16.82 -18.42
C ILE A 286 -12.98 -18.22 -18.47
N ALA A 287 -12.16 -19.28 -18.54
CA ALA A 287 -12.61 -20.67 -18.54
C ALA A 287 -13.56 -21.04 -17.38
N PRO A 288 -13.43 -20.48 -16.16
CA PRO A 288 -14.35 -20.79 -15.06
C PRO A 288 -15.69 -20.06 -15.09
N LEU A 289 -15.90 -19.12 -16.01
CA LEU A 289 -17.17 -18.42 -16.18
C LEU A 289 -18.22 -19.36 -16.79
N ASP A 290 -19.51 -19.06 -16.61
CA ASP A 290 -20.54 -19.78 -17.36
C ASP A 290 -20.44 -19.48 -18.86
N GLU A 291 -21.05 -20.34 -19.68
CA GLU A 291 -20.87 -20.27 -21.13
C GLU A 291 -21.42 -18.98 -21.74
N ASP A 292 -22.48 -18.42 -21.14
CA ASP A 292 -23.12 -17.19 -21.62
C ASP A 292 -22.29 -15.96 -21.20
N GLU A 293 -21.78 -15.92 -19.96
CA GLU A 293 -20.85 -14.89 -19.48
C GLU A 293 -19.54 -14.89 -20.28
N ALA A 294 -18.90 -16.05 -20.45
CA ALA A 294 -17.67 -16.17 -21.23
C ALA A 294 -17.88 -15.71 -22.69
N GLY A 295 -18.98 -16.15 -23.32
CA GLY A 295 -19.34 -15.73 -24.66
C GLY A 295 -19.58 -14.21 -24.77
N ALA A 296 -20.26 -13.62 -23.78
CA ALA A 296 -20.51 -12.18 -23.74
C ALA A 296 -19.21 -11.36 -23.61
N VAL A 297 -18.27 -11.81 -22.78
CA VAL A 297 -16.95 -11.16 -22.61
C VAL A 297 -16.14 -11.19 -23.91
N ILE A 298 -16.14 -12.31 -24.61
CA ILE A 298 -15.44 -12.46 -25.91
C ILE A 298 -16.06 -11.52 -26.96
N LYS A 299 -17.39 -11.45 -27.01
CA LYS A 299 -18.10 -10.56 -27.94
C LYS A 299 -17.92 -9.08 -27.64
N ASP A 300 -17.83 -8.71 -26.37
CA ASP A 300 -17.51 -7.34 -25.95
C ASP A 300 -16.10 -6.94 -26.40
N LEU A 301 -15.12 -7.85 -26.31
CA LEU A 301 -13.79 -7.65 -26.86
C LEU A 301 -13.83 -7.51 -28.39
N GLU A 302 -14.54 -8.37 -29.10
CA GLU A 302 -14.72 -8.28 -30.56
C GLU A 302 -15.25 -6.91 -30.97
N THR A 303 -16.27 -6.41 -30.27
CA THR A 303 -16.86 -5.09 -30.53
C THR A 303 -15.83 -3.97 -30.35
N LYS A 304 -15.01 -4.02 -29.30
CA LYS A 304 -13.98 -3.02 -29.03
C LYS A 304 -12.83 -3.06 -30.05
N LEU A 305 -12.45 -4.25 -30.48
CA LEU A 305 -11.47 -4.40 -31.56
C LEU A 305 -12.06 -3.88 -32.89
N ALA A 306 -13.35 -4.10 -33.15
CA ALA A 306 -14.03 -3.56 -34.33
C ALA A 306 -14.07 -2.03 -34.39
N ASP A 307 -14.08 -1.36 -33.24
CA ASP A 307 -14.01 0.09 -33.14
C ASP A 307 -12.56 0.65 -33.28
N THR A 308 -11.55 -0.23 -33.34
CA THR A 308 -10.14 0.15 -33.47
C THR A 308 -9.76 0.41 -34.93
N ASN A 309 -8.80 1.32 -35.16
CA ASN A 309 -8.23 1.53 -36.49
C ASN A 309 -7.56 0.25 -37.02
N ILE A 310 -7.81 -0.09 -38.29
CA ILE A 310 -7.25 -1.25 -38.98
C ILE A 310 -5.72 -1.26 -38.97
N ASP A 311 -5.06 -0.10 -39.02
CA ASP A 311 -3.59 -0.01 -38.97
C ASP A 311 -3.05 -0.48 -37.60
N ASP A 312 -3.71 -0.09 -36.51
CA ASP A 312 -3.32 -0.49 -35.15
C ASP A 312 -3.61 -1.98 -34.90
N LEU A 313 -4.72 -2.49 -35.46
CA LEU A 313 -5.03 -3.93 -35.45
C LEU A 313 -3.97 -4.72 -36.22
N THR A 314 -3.65 -4.30 -37.45
CA THR A 314 -2.66 -4.99 -38.29
C THR A 314 -1.31 -5.04 -37.59
N ALA A 315 -0.82 -3.89 -37.10
CA ALA A 315 0.46 -3.81 -36.38
C ALA A 315 0.49 -4.69 -35.13
N ALA A 316 -0.62 -4.83 -34.41
CA ALA A 316 -0.69 -5.70 -33.23
C ALA A 316 -0.66 -7.18 -33.63
N PHE A 317 -1.46 -7.60 -34.61
CA PHE A 317 -1.77 -8.99 -34.90
C PHE A 317 -0.96 -9.60 -36.07
N GLU A 318 -0.02 -8.87 -36.67
CA GLU A 318 0.90 -9.35 -37.72
C GLU A 318 1.71 -10.60 -37.31
N ASN A 319 1.82 -10.89 -36.01
CA ASN A 319 2.56 -12.04 -35.50
C ASN A 319 1.75 -13.36 -35.64
N GLY A 320 2.02 -14.12 -36.70
CA GLY A 320 1.36 -15.42 -36.91
C GLY A 320 1.56 -16.46 -35.79
N ALA A 321 2.58 -16.33 -34.92
CA ALA A 321 2.74 -17.22 -33.76
C ALA A 321 1.69 -16.93 -32.66
N PHE A 322 1.28 -15.67 -32.52
CA PHE A 322 0.19 -15.29 -31.63
C PHE A 322 -1.12 -15.93 -32.07
N CYS A 323 -1.49 -15.78 -33.36
CA CYS A 323 -2.73 -16.33 -33.90
C CYS A 323 -2.81 -17.86 -33.73
N ARG A 324 -1.68 -18.59 -33.91
CA ARG A 324 -1.60 -20.03 -33.65
C ARG A 324 -1.93 -20.39 -32.20
N LEU A 325 -1.28 -19.70 -31.25
CA LEU A 325 -1.49 -19.97 -29.82
C LEU A 325 -2.91 -19.62 -29.39
N LEU A 326 -3.44 -18.51 -29.91
CA LEU A 326 -4.81 -18.08 -29.65
C LEU A 326 -5.83 -19.08 -30.22
N HIS A 327 -5.56 -19.66 -31.39
CA HIS A 327 -6.36 -20.75 -31.94
C HIS A 327 -6.31 -22.00 -31.05
N HIS A 328 -5.16 -22.42 -30.52
CA HIS A 328 -5.13 -23.59 -29.64
C HIS A 328 -5.73 -23.37 -28.25
N SER A 329 -6.00 -22.12 -27.85
CA SER A 329 -6.44 -21.81 -26.50
C SER A 329 -7.96 -21.91 -26.30
N TYR A 330 -8.77 -22.02 -27.36
CA TYR A 330 -10.23 -22.21 -27.23
C TYR A 330 -10.58 -23.50 -26.47
N ARG A 331 -9.71 -24.52 -26.48
CA ARG A 331 -9.94 -25.82 -25.81
C ARG A 331 -10.18 -25.71 -24.30
N TYR A 332 -9.79 -24.58 -23.69
CA TYR A 332 -10.02 -24.32 -22.28
C TYR A 332 -11.41 -23.72 -22.01
N LEU A 333 -12.14 -23.29 -23.03
CA LEU A 333 -13.42 -22.61 -22.92
C LEU A 333 -14.60 -23.60 -23.00
N PRO A 334 -15.76 -23.26 -22.40
CA PRO A 334 -16.99 -24.01 -22.61
C PRO A 334 -17.53 -23.86 -24.06
N PRO A 335 -18.34 -24.82 -24.56
CA PRO A 335 -18.77 -24.89 -25.96
C PRO A 335 -19.27 -23.58 -26.60
N ARG A 336 -20.19 -22.84 -25.98
CA ARG A 336 -20.67 -21.55 -26.54
C ARG A 336 -19.58 -20.49 -26.62
N ALA A 337 -18.67 -20.47 -25.63
CA ALA A 337 -17.53 -19.57 -25.64
C ALA A 337 -16.48 -19.98 -26.70
N GLN A 338 -16.37 -21.26 -27.05
CA GLN A 338 -15.52 -21.71 -28.16
C GLN A 338 -16.01 -21.17 -29.51
N GLU A 339 -17.34 -21.14 -29.72
CA GLU A 339 -17.94 -20.56 -30.93
C GLU A 339 -17.64 -19.05 -31.01
N ALA A 340 -17.90 -18.31 -29.93
CA ALA A 340 -17.58 -16.87 -29.86
C ALA A 340 -16.08 -16.61 -30.06
N TRP A 341 -15.21 -17.45 -29.51
CA TRP A 341 -13.76 -17.35 -29.66
C TRP A 341 -13.31 -17.56 -31.10
N THR A 342 -13.92 -18.52 -31.79
CA THR A 342 -13.63 -18.81 -33.20
C THR A 342 -14.05 -17.63 -34.08
N LEU A 343 -15.22 -17.04 -33.83
CA LEU A 343 -15.68 -15.85 -34.53
C LEU A 343 -14.74 -14.64 -34.32
N LEU A 344 -14.26 -14.43 -33.09
CA LEU A 344 -13.25 -13.41 -32.80
C LEU A 344 -11.95 -13.64 -33.58
N LEU A 345 -11.49 -14.89 -33.67
CA LEU A 345 -10.29 -15.25 -34.44
C LEU A 345 -10.48 -14.99 -35.93
N ASP A 346 -11.61 -15.41 -36.49
CA ASP A 346 -11.94 -15.18 -37.90
C ASP A 346 -11.98 -13.69 -38.22
N TYR A 347 -12.57 -12.89 -37.33
CA TYR A 347 -12.56 -11.43 -37.43
C TYR A 347 -11.12 -10.88 -37.48
N ILE A 348 -10.24 -11.29 -36.55
CA ILE A 348 -8.85 -10.84 -36.51
C ILE A 348 -8.10 -11.24 -37.78
N VAL A 349 -8.22 -12.50 -38.22
CA VAL A 349 -7.54 -13.02 -39.43
C VAL A 349 -7.97 -12.24 -40.67
N LEU A 350 -9.28 -12.00 -40.82
CA LEU A 350 -9.84 -11.21 -41.91
C LEU A 350 -9.38 -9.75 -41.86
N ALA A 351 -9.39 -9.11 -40.69
CA ALA A 351 -9.01 -7.72 -40.51
C ALA A 351 -7.53 -7.47 -40.84
N VAL A 352 -6.65 -8.42 -40.53
CA VAL A 352 -5.19 -8.32 -40.72
C VAL A 352 -4.77 -8.82 -42.11
N GLY A 353 -5.69 -9.41 -42.89
CA GLY A 353 -5.40 -9.93 -44.23
C GLY A 353 -4.50 -11.16 -44.22
N LEU A 354 -4.48 -11.94 -43.13
CA LEU A 354 -3.73 -13.19 -43.05
C LEU A 354 -4.42 -14.23 -43.96
N THR A 355 -3.77 -14.60 -45.06
CA THR A 355 -4.38 -15.38 -46.15
C THR A 355 -4.58 -16.86 -45.85
N GLU A 356 -4.01 -17.39 -44.76
CA GLU A 356 -4.22 -18.79 -44.34
C GLU A 356 -4.27 -18.89 -42.81
N PRO A 357 -5.21 -19.67 -42.23
CA PRO A 357 -5.05 -20.14 -40.87
C PRO A 357 -3.74 -20.95 -40.83
N PRO A 358 -2.83 -20.66 -39.88
CA PRO A 358 -1.55 -21.34 -39.82
C PRO A 358 -1.79 -22.85 -39.68
N GLN A 359 -1.30 -23.60 -40.67
CA GLN A 359 -1.56 -25.03 -40.87
C GLN A 359 -1.41 -25.86 -39.59
N ASP A 360 -2.31 -26.84 -39.48
CA ASP A 360 -2.42 -27.84 -38.41
C ASP A 360 -1.06 -28.44 -38.00
N PHE A 361 -0.82 -28.48 -36.69
CA PHE A 361 0.18 -29.36 -36.08
C PHE A 361 -0.55 -30.35 -35.19
N GLU A 362 -0.37 -31.64 -35.49
CA GLU A 362 -0.88 -32.81 -34.75
C GLU A 362 -0.65 -32.76 -33.25
#